data_AF-A0ABD1UJH0-F1
#
_entry.id   AF-A0ABD1UJH0-F1
#
_cell.length_a   1.000
_cell.length_b   1.000
_cell.length_c   1.000
_cell.angle_alpha   90.00
_cell.angle_beta   90.00
_cell.angle_gamma   90.00
#
_symmetry.space_group_name_H-M   'P 1'
#
loop_
_entity.id
_entity.type
_entity.pdbx_description
1 polymer ?
#
loop_
_entity_poly.entity_id
_entity_poly.type
_entity_poly.pdbx_seq_one_letter_code
_entity_poly.pdbx_strand_id
1 'polypeptide(L)'
;MDNVDTVWILVCYPVEFEQNVEDTWTWKYVGKGQGKTTPIHVSRSICFAKLYNKVKEVLKVDSSLYEMEMAYLVPEMSKVPTAPTVINCHNNVKYFVSICKETYLCVTLSKKDAQESR
;
A
#
# COMPACT_ATOMS: atom_id res chain seq x y z
N MET A 1 -11.35 16.87 -25.03
CA MET A 1 -10.65 16.85 -23.73
C MET A 1 -10.87 15.45 -23.20
N ASP A 2 -9.89 14.57 -23.40
CA ASP A 2 -10.01 13.18 -22.96
C ASP A 2 -10.19 13.18 -21.45
N ASN A 3 -11.38 12.80 -21.00
CA ASN A 3 -11.70 12.71 -19.59
C ASN A 3 -10.93 11.50 -19.06
N VAL A 4 -9.70 11.73 -18.61
CA VAL A 4 -8.87 10.68 -18.01
C VAL A 4 -9.61 10.21 -16.77
N ASP A 5 -10.14 8.99 -16.82
CA ASP A 5 -10.83 8.38 -15.69
C ASP A 5 -9.83 8.25 -14.52
N THR A 6 -10.12 8.95 -13.43
CA THR A 6 -9.24 9.08 -12.28
C THR A 6 -9.92 8.61 -11.00
N VAL A 7 -9.11 8.26 -10.00
CA VAL A 7 -9.57 7.77 -8.71
C VAL A 7 -8.71 8.34 -7.59
N TRP A 8 -9.33 8.49 -6.42
CA TRP A 8 -8.65 8.80 -5.18
C TRP A 8 -8.30 7.51 -4.44
N ILE A 9 -7.03 7.32 -4.14
CA ILE A 9 -6.53 6.21 -3.32
C ILE A 9 -6.08 6.78 -1.98
N LEU A 10 -6.48 6.15 -0.89
CA LEU A 10 -6.03 6.49 0.46
C LEU A 10 -4.84 5.62 0.84
N VAL A 11 -3.68 6.25 1.04
CA VAL A 11 -2.43 5.58 1.42
C VAL A 11 -2.28 5.60 2.94
N CYS A 12 -2.13 4.44 3.57
CA CYS A 12 -1.89 4.28 5.01
C CYS A 12 -0.40 4.03 5.28
N TYR A 13 0.22 4.90 6.08
CA TYR A 13 1.63 4.77 6.48
C TYR A 13 1.91 5.52 7.80
N PRO A 14 2.72 4.98 8.73
CA PRO A 14 3.28 3.62 8.75
C PRO A 14 2.27 2.60 9.26
N VAL A 15 2.21 1.42 8.63
CA VAL A 15 1.37 0.31 9.09
C VAL A 15 2.13 -1.01 9.09
N GLU A 16 1.75 -1.89 10.01
CA GLU A 16 2.13 -3.30 10.02
C GLU A 16 0.85 -4.14 9.92
N PHE A 17 0.95 -5.30 9.29
CA PHE A 17 -0.13 -6.27 9.29
C PHE A 17 0.04 -7.25 10.44
N GLU A 18 -1.05 -7.48 11.17
CA GLU A 18 -1.10 -8.39 12.32
C GLU A 18 -2.22 -9.40 12.09
N GLN A 19 -1.90 -10.67 12.28
CA GLN A 19 -2.88 -11.75 12.30
C GLN A 19 -3.42 -11.87 13.73
N ASN A 20 -4.75 -11.81 13.89
CA ASN A 20 -5.39 -11.92 15.20
C ASN A 20 -5.56 -13.39 15.62
N VAL A 21 -6.09 -13.61 16.82
CA VAL A 21 -6.32 -14.96 17.40
C VAL A 21 -7.36 -15.81 16.65
N GLU A 22 -8.10 -15.21 15.72
CA GLU A 22 -9.10 -15.86 14.85
C GLU A 22 -8.55 -16.02 13.42
N ASP A 23 -7.22 -15.99 13.26
CA ASP A 23 -6.48 -16.05 12.00
C ASP A 23 -6.81 -14.92 11.00
N THR A 24 -7.57 -13.91 11.40
CA THR A 24 -7.98 -12.79 10.53
C THR A 24 -6.91 -11.72 10.50
N TRP A 25 -6.62 -11.22 9.30
CA TRP A 25 -5.63 -10.17 9.09
C TRP A 25 -6.22 -8.78 9.29
N THR A 26 -5.55 -7.98 10.10
CA THR A 26 -5.83 -6.56 10.27
C THR A 26 -4.56 -5.76 10.05
N TRP A 27 -4.70 -4.46 9.79
CA TRP A 27 -3.55 -3.56 9.81
C TRP A 27 -3.59 -2.72 11.08
N LYS A 28 -2.41 -2.39 11.60
CA LYS A 28 -2.21 -1.55 12.77
C LYS A 28 -1.28 -0.41 12.40
N TYR A 29 -1.62 0.81 12.79
CA TYR A 29 -0.70 1.92 12.66
C TYR A 29 0.49 1.75 13.58
N VAL A 30 1.69 1.95 13.03
CA VAL A 30 2.94 1.83 13.77
C VAL A 30 3.49 3.23 14.02
N GLY A 31 3.71 3.56 15.29
CA GLY A 31 4.19 4.88 15.72
C GLY A 31 3.21 5.62 16.63
N LYS A 32 3.66 6.72 17.25
CA LYS A 32 2.89 7.51 18.24
C LYS A 32 1.71 8.32 17.64
N GLY A 33 1.29 8.04 16.40
CA GLY A 33 0.25 8.79 15.69
C GLY A 33 -1.05 8.01 15.60
N GLN A 34 -2.18 8.70 15.78
CA GLN A 34 -3.43 8.30 15.13
C GLN A 34 -3.15 8.26 13.64
N GLY A 35 -3.29 7.09 13.03
CA GLY A 35 -2.74 6.92 11.71
C GLY A 35 -3.31 7.86 10.68
N LYS A 36 -2.39 8.40 9.90
CA LYS A 36 -2.70 9.37 8.86
C LYS A 36 -2.81 8.62 7.55
N THR A 37 -3.96 8.80 6.90
CA THR A 37 -4.11 8.47 5.50
C THR A 37 -3.67 9.66 4.67
N THR A 38 -2.95 9.41 3.57
CA THR A 38 -2.58 10.44 2.61
C THR A 38 -3.30 10.15 1.29
N PRO A 39 -4.20 11.04 0.82
CA PRO A 39 -4.90 10.83 -0.43
C PRO A 39 -3.96 11.07 -1.62
N ILE A 40 -4.01 10.20 -2.62
CA ILE A 40 -3.36 10.41 -3.92
C ILE A 40 -4.40 10.33 -5.03
N HIS A 41 -4.29 11.24 -6.01
CA HIS A 41 -5.14 11.26 -7.19
C HIS A 41 -4.37 10.67 -8.37
N VAL A 42 -4.92 9.62 -8.98
CA VAL A 42 -4.25 8.88 -10.06
C VAL A 42 -5.23 8.47 -11.15
N SER A 43 -4.71 8.16 -12.34
CA SER A 43 -5.49 7.51 -13.39
C SER A 43 -5.94 6.11 -12.94
N ARG A 44 -7.16 5.69 -13.28
CA ARG A 44 -7.61 4.31 -13.08
C ARG A 44 -6.77 3.28 -13.82
N SER A 45 -6.15 3.68 -14.93
CA SER A 45 -5.26 2.82 -15.72
C SER A 45 -3.80 2.88 -15.26
N ILE A 46 -3.51 3.41 -14.06
CA ILE A 46 -2.14 3.54 -13.55
C ILE A 46 -1.42 2.17 -13.52
N CYS A 47 -0.17 2.15 -13.99
CA CYS A 47 0.68 0.98 -13.90
C CYS A 47 1.45 0.93 -12.57
N PHE A 48 1.97 -0.24 -12.22
CA PHE A 48 2.69 -0.47 -10.98
C PHE A 48 3.81 0.55 -10.73
N ALA A 49 4.72 0.73 -11.70
CA ALA A 49 5.85 1.65 -11.54
C ALA A 49 5.40 3.10 -11.27
N LYS A 50 4.33 3.57 -11.92
CA LYS A 50 3.78 4.91 -11.70
C LYS A 50 3.13 5.04 -10.33
N LEU A 51 2.36 4.03 -9.89
CA LEU A 51 1.75 4.03 -8.55
C LEU A 51 2.82 4.01 -7.46
N TYR A 52 3.80 3.12 -7.58
CA TYR A 52 4.93 3.00 -6.67
C TYR A 52 5.69 4.32 -6.52
N ASN A 53 6.07 4.94 -7.64
CA ASN A 53 6.78 6.20 -7.63
C ASN A 53 5.94 7.33 -7.00
N LYS A 54 4.62 7.36 -7.25
CA LYS A 54 3.73 8.36 -6.67
C LYS A 54 3.63 8.22 -5.14
N VAL A 55 3.47 6.99 -4.66
CA VAL A 55 3.42 6.70 -3.22
C VAL A 55 4.75 7.06 -2.55
N LYS A 56 5.87 6.66 -3.16
CA LYS A 56 7.23 6.99 -2.69
C LYS A 56 7.42 8.51 -2.56
N GLU A 57 7.02 9.28 -3.58
CA GLU A 57 7.12 10.74 -3.60
C GLU A 57 6.31 11.38 -2.45
N VAL A 58 5.05 10.99 -2.32
CA VAL A 58 4.11 11.55 -1.34
C VAL A 58 4.53 11.22 0.10
N LEU A 59 5.02 10.00 0.33
CA LEU A 59 5.53 9.57 1.63
C LEU A 59 6.98 10.01 1.89
N LYS A 60 7.65 10.65 0.92
CA LYS A 60 9.05 11.10 1.00
C LYS A 60 10.01 9.99 1.42
N VAL A 61 9.83 8.78 0.88
CA VAL A 61 10.63 7.61 1.24
C VAL A 61 12.03 7.72 0.64
N ASP A 62 13.04 7.62 1.51
CA ASP A 62 14.44 7.52 1.11
C ASP A 62 14.77 6.08 0.66
N SER A 63 14.76 5.86 -0.66
CA SER A 63 15.06 4.54 -1.23
C SER A 63 16.53 4.11 -1.12
N SER A 64 17.44 5.00 -0.69
CA SER A 64 18.81 4.58 -0.36
C SER A 64 18.85 3.81 0.96
N LEU A 65 17.95 4.13 1.89
CA LEU A 65 17.88 3.53 3.22
C LEU A 65 16.78 2.48 3.36
N TYR A 66 15.69 2.60 2.61
CA TYR A 66 14.50 1.78 2.79
C TYR A 66 14.04 1.11 1.50
N GLU A 67 13.53 -0.10 1.65
CA GLU A 67 12.64 -0.75 0.68
C GLU A 67 11.20 -0.49 1.06
N MET A 68 10.37 -0.23 0.06
CA MET A 68 8.94 0.05 0.23
C MET A 68 8.14 -1.10 -0.37
N GLU A 69 7.25 -1.67 0.43
CA GLU A 69 6.25 -2.64 0.01
C GLU A 69 4.85 -1.99 0.04
N MET A 70 4.03 -2.27 -0.98
CA MET A 70 2.64 -1.83 -1.05
C MET A 70 1.72 -3.04 -1.01
N ALA A 71 0.70 -3.03 -0.16
CA ALA A 71 -0.26 -4.12 -0.04
C ALA A 71 -1.67 -3.61 0.30
N TYR A 72 -2.66 -4.48 0.17
CA TYR A 72 -4.05 -4.19 0.53
C TYR A 72 -4.75 -5.43 1.08
N LEU A 73 -5.80 -5.21 1.87
CA LEU A 73 -6.74 -6.26 2.27
C LEU A 73 -7.94 -6.24 1.33
N VAL A 74 -8.42 -7.42 0.94
CA VAL A 74 -9.64 -7.57 0.14
C VAL A 74 -10.85 -7.42 1.09
N PRO A 75 -11.73 -6.41 0.90
CA PRO A 75 -12.84 -6.11 1.82
C PRO A 75 -13.74 -7.31 2.11
N GLU A 76 -14.13 -8.04 1.07
CA GLU A 76 -15.05 -9.19 1.15
C GLU A 76 -14.41 -10.42 1.84
N MET A 77 -13.08 -10.46 1.90
CA MET A 77 -12.33 -11.53 2.55
C MET A 77 -12.00 -11.22 4.01
N SER A 78 -12.54 -10.13 4.59
CA SER A 78 -12.35 -9.77 6.00
C SER A 78 -12.85 -10.80 7.02
N LYS A 79 -13.64 -11.79 6.57
CA LYS A 79 -14.12 -12.93 7.37
C LYS A 79 -13.35 -14.23 7.13
N VAL A 80 -12.31 -14.18 6.30
CA VAL A 80 -11.48 -15.32 5.91
C VAL A 80 -10.04 -14.97 6.29
N PRO A 81 -9.23 -15.92 6.78
CA PRO A 81 -7.83 -15.69 7.13
C PRO A 81 -6.95 -15.51 5.89
N THR A 82 -7.21 -14.46 5.10
CA THR A 82 -6.47 -14.18 3.87
C THR A 82 -5.42 -13.12 4.15
N ALA A 83 -4.17 -13.49 3.92
CA ALA A 83 -3.04 -12.57 4.06
C ALA A 83 -3.22 -11.34 3.13
N PRO A 84 -2.66 -10.19 3.52
CA PRO A 84 -2.62 -9.01 2.67
C PRO A 84 -2.05 -9.35 1.29
N THR A 85 -2.70 -8.81 0.25
CA THR A 85 -2.20 -8.98 -1.11
C THR A 85 -1.13 -7.94 -1.39
N VAL A 86 0.11 -8.40 -1.54
CA VAL A 86 1.24 -7.56 -1.97
C VAL A 86 1.03 -7.15 -3.43
N ILE A 87 1.18 -5.86 -3.71
CA ILE A 87 1.14 -5.30 -5.05
C ILE A 87 2.55 -5.36 -5.62
N ASN A 88 2.81 -6.36 -6.46
CA ASN A 88 4.10 -6.55 -7.15
C ASN A 88 3.97 -6.61 -8.68
N CYS A 89 2.75 -6.56 -9.23
CA CYS A 89 2.52 -6.58 -10.67
C CYS A 89 1.32 -5.74 -11.09
N HIS A 90 1.16 -5.56 -12.40
CA HIS A 90 0.09 -4.74 -12.97
C HIS A 90 -1.31 -5.27 -12.69
N ASN A 91 -1.50 -6.60 -12.59
CA ASN A 91 -2.80 -7.19 -12.31
C ASN A 91 -3.25 -6.88 -10.88
N ASN A 92 -2.35 -6.94 -9.89
CA ASN A 92 -2.67 -6.53 -8.51
C ASN A 92 -3.07 -5.05 -8.45
N VAL A 93 -2.40 -4.17 -9.23
CA VAL A 93 -2.78 -2.76 -9.30
C VAL A 93 -4.18 -2.59 -9.87
N LYS A 94 -4.50 -3.26 -10.99
CA LYS A 94 -5.84 -3.18 -11.59
C LYS A 94 -6.92 -3.62 -10.61
N TYR A 95 -6.71 -4.75 -9.93
CA TYR A 95 -7.66 -5.26 -8.96
C TYR A 95 -7.80 -4.30 -7.78
N PHE A 96 -6.70 -3.86 -7.18
CA PHE A 96 -6.72 -2.87 -6.11
C PHE A 96 -7.48 -1.61 -6.50
N VAL A 97 -7.20 -1.02 -7.67
CA VAL A 97 -7.88 0.17 -8.16
C VAL A 97 -9.39 -0.04 -8.30
N SER A 98 -9.84 -1.24 -8.67
CA SER A 98 -11.29 -1.55 -8.73
C SER A 98 -11.98 -1.53 -7.37
N ILE A 99 -11.26 -1.83 -6.29
CA ILE A 99 -11.79 -1.94 -4.92
C ILE A 99 -11.31 -0.83 -3.96
N CYS A 100 -10.51 0.13 -4.42
CA CYS A 100 -9.84 1.12 -3.57
C CYS A 100 -10.78 2.12 -2.84
N LYS A 101 -12.08 2.06 -3.11
CA LYS A 101 -13.10 2.79 -2.32
C LYS A 101 -13.45 2.10 -1.01
N GLU A 102 -13.11 0.82 -0.88
CA GLU A 102 -13.50 -0.05 0.23
C GLU A 102 -12.29 -0.50 1.06
N THR A 103 -11.08 -0.22 0.59
CA THR A 103 -9.83 -0.61 1.26
C THR A 103 -8.74 0.44 1.06
N TYR A 104 -7.69 0.34 1.86
CA TYR A 104 -6.55 1.25 1.84
C TYR A 104 -5.36 0.66 1.11
N LEU A 105 -4.52 1.54 0.57
CA LEU A 105 -3.17 1.16 0.14
C LEU A 105 -2.23 1.23 1.34
N CYS A 106 -1.89 0.10 1.92
CA CYS A 106 -0.97 0.01 3.04
C CYS A 106 0.47 0.02 2.56
N VAL A 107 1.34 0.74 3.27
CA VAL A 107 2.76 0.82 2.97
C VAL A 107 3.58 0.38 4.18
N THR A 108 4.50 -0.54 3.94
CA THR A 108 5.51 -1.00 4.90
C THR A 108 6.89 -0.59 4.40
N LEU A 109 7.75 -0.10 5.30
CA LEU A 109 9.15 0.17 4.99
C LEU A 109 10.06 -0.78 5.75
N SER A 110 11.01 -1.40 5.04
CA SER A 110 12.07 -2.22 5.61
C SER A 110 13.40 -1.52 5.40
N LYS A 111 14.25 -1.46 6.43
CA LYS A 111 15.61 -0.95 6.25
C LYS A 111 16.36 -1.88 5.29
N LYS A 112 17.07 -1.30 4.34
CA LYS A 112 18.06 -2.05 3.57
C LYS A 112 19.19 -2.39 4.51
N ASP A 113 19.57 -3.65 4.57
CA ASP A 113 20.82 -4.03 5.21
C ASP A 113 21.93 -3.27 4.49
N ALA A 114 22.69 -2.48 5.24
CA ALA A 114 23.92 -1.91 4.70
C ALA A 114 24.74 -3.11 4.22
N GLN A 115 25.02 -3.18 2.92
CA GLN A 115 26.12 -4.02 2.46
C GLN A 115 27.36 -3.51 3.20
N GLU A 116 27.71 -4.15 4.32
CA GLU A 116 29.05 -4.13 4.85
C GLU A 116 29.92 -4.64 3.70
N SER A 117 30.47 -3.69 2.96
CA SER A 117 31.46 -3.94 1.92
C SER A 117 32.69 -4.47 2.66
N ARG A 118 32.84 -5.79 2.71
CA ARG A 118 34.08 -6.47 3.08
C ARG A 118 34.94 -6.67 1.85
#